data_AF-A0A379YHU3-F1
#
_entry.id   AF-A0A379YHU3-F1
#
_cell.length_a   1.000
_cell.length_b   1.000
_cell.length_c   1.000
_cell.angle_alpha   90.00
_cell.angle_beta   90.00
_cell.angle_gamma   90.00
#
_symmetry.space_group_name_H-M   'P 1'
#
loop_
_entity.id
_entity.type
_entity.pdbx_description
1 polymer ?
#
loop_
_entity_poly.entity_id
_entity_poly.type
_entity_poly.pdbx_seq_one_letter_code
_entity_poly.pdbx_strand_id
1 'polypeptide(L)'
;MLRILTDRGTEYCGKVEQHDYQLYLAINDIDHTKTKAMSPQTNGICERFHRTILQEFYQVAFRKKLYGDLDTLQSDLDEWLAHYNNERTHQGKM
;
A
#
# COMPACT_ATOMS: atom_id res chain seq x y z
N MET A 1 -14.52 -14.63 5.84
CA MET A 1 -14.86 -13.73 4.72
C MET A 1 -13.68 -12.81 4.49
N LEU A 2 -13.00 -12.94 3.34
CA LEU A 2 -11.89 -12.07 2.97
C LEU A 2 -12.46 -10.83 2.27
N ARG A 3 -11.88 -9.66 2.55
CA ARG A 3 -12.32 -8.39 1.97
C ARG A 3 -11.12 -7.54 1.60
N ILE A 4 -11.18 -6.93 0.43
CA ILE A 4 -10.22 -5.93 -0.03
C ILE A 4 -10.93 -4.60 -0.26
N LEU A 5 -10.27 -3.52 0.17
CA LEU A 5 -10.66 -2.14 -0.12
C LEU A 5 -9.67 -1.55 -1.12
N THR A 6 -10.18 -1.10 -2.27
CA THR A 6 -9.39 -0.31 -3.24
C THR A 6 -10.06 1.03 -3.50
N ASP A 7 -9.35 1.94 -4.16
CA ASP A 7 -10.01 3.08 -4.79
C ASP A 7 -10.77 2.67 -6.07
N ARG A 8 -11.26 3.67 -6.81
CA ARG A 8 -11.96 3.48 -8.09
C ARG A 8 -11.03 3.59 -9.30
N GLY A 9 -9.71 3.42 -9.12
CA GLY A 9 -8.75 3.35 -10.20
C GLY A 9 -9.16 2.29 -11.24
N THR A 10 -8.89 2.57 -12.51
CA THR A 10 -9.24 1.67 -13.62
C THR A 10 -8.47 0.36 -13.58
N GLU A 11 -7.39 0.29 -12.80
CA GLU A 11 -6.61 -0.90 -12.51
C GLU A 11 -7.32 -1.86 -11.53
N TYR A 12 -8.24 -1.35 -10.71
CA TYR A 12 -9.00 -2.16 -9.75
C TYR A 12 -10.47 -2.35 -10.16
N CYS A 13 -11.01 -1.43 -10.97
CA CYS A 13 -12.42 -1.34 -11.27
C CYS A 13 -12.68 -1.25 -12.79
N GLY A 14 -13.48 -2.18 -13.33
CA GLY A 14 -13.94 -2.13 -14.71
C GLY A 14 -15.27 -2.87 -14.90
N LYS A 15 -15.52 -3.33 -16.14
CA LYS A 15 -16.64 -4.24 -16.39
C LYS A 15 -16.29 -5.59 -15.80
N VAL A 16 -17.08 -6.06 -14.83
CA VAL A 16 -16.81 -7.28 -14.04
C VAL A 16 -16.50 -8.50 -14.94
N GLU A 17 -17.20 -8.63 -16.06
CA GLU A 17 -17.04 -9.73 -17.02
C GLU A 17 -15.70 -9.72 -17.78
N GLN A 18 -14.97 -8.60 -17.75
CA GLN A 18 -13.77 -8.36 -18.58
C GLN A 18 -12.60 -7.81 -17.76
N HIS A 19 -12.71 -7.79 -16.43
CA HIS A 19 -11.71 -7.18 -15.57
C HIS A 19 -11.03 -8.25 -14.70
N ASP A 20 -9.84 -8.67 -15.12
CA ASP A 20 -9.08 -9.79 -14.54
C ASP A 20 -8.97 -9.70 -13.02
N TYR A 21 -8.74 -8.50 -12.47
CA TYR A 21 -8.68 -8.32 -11.02
C TYR A 21 -10.01 -8.63 -10.32
N GLN A 22 -11.15 -8.17 -10.84
CA GLN A 22 -12.44 -8.40 -10.21
C GLN A 22 -12.91 -9.85 -10.40
N LEU A 23 -12.56 -10.45 -11.54
CA LEU A 23 -12.76 -11.88 -11.78
C LEU A 23 -11.95 -12.72 -10.79
N TYR A 24 -10.68 -12.38 -10.57
CA TYR A 24 -9.83 -13.04 -9.58
C TYR A 24 -10.44 -12.96 -8.18
N LEU A 25 -10.92 -11.80 -7.75
CA LEU A 25 -11.55 -11.64 -6.43
C LEU A 25 -12.83 -12.50 -6.32
N ALA A 26 -13.66 -12.54 -7.37
CA ALA A 26 -14.87 -13.35 -7.39
C ALA A 26 -14.57 -14.87 -7.33
N ILE A 27 -13.57 -15.34 -8.08
CA ILE A 27 -13.15 -16.76 -8.07
C ILE A 27 -12.64 -17.18 -6.68
N ASN A 28 -11.97 -16.26 -5.97
CA ASN A 28 -11.40 -16.52 -4.65
C ASN A 28 -12.37 -16.21 -3.48
N ASP A 29 -13.64 -15.88 -3.77
CA ASP A 29 -14.64 -15.51 -2.75
C ASP A 29 -14.17 -14.35 -1.85
N ILE A 30 -13.56 -13.33 -2.47
CA ILE A 30 -13.08 -12.11 -1.80
C ILE A 30 -14.01 -10.95 -2.13
N ASP A 31 -14.57 -10.32 -1.09
CA ASP A 31 -15.38 -9.11 -1.22
C ASP A 31 -14.54 -7.93 -1.72
N HIS A 32 -14.97 -7.30 -2.81
CA HIS A 32 -14.36 -6.05 -3.29
C HIS A 32 -15.15 -4.83 -2.81
N THR A 33 -14.61 -4.11 -1.84
CA THR A 33 -15.13 -2.81 -1.40
C THR A 33 -14.37 -1.68 -2.08
N LYS A 34 -15.08 -0.61 -2.46
CA LYS A 34 -14.49 0.57 -3.11
C LYS A 34 -14.60 1.77 -2.19
N THR A 35 -13.56 2.61 -2.13
CA THR A 35 -13.63 3.89 -1.41
C THR A 35 -14.82 4.69 -1.89
N LYS A 36 -15.47 5.50 -1.04
CA LYS A 36 -16.58 6.37 -1.48
C LYS A 36 -16.01 7.58 -2.23
N ALA A 37 -16.72 8.06 -3.24
CA ALA A 37 -16.27 9.22 -4.02
C ALA A 37 -16.11 10.41 -3.07
N MET A 38 -15.06 11.20 -3.25
CA MET A 38 -14.74 12.36 -2.40
C MET A 38 -14.63 12.03 -0.90
N SER A 39 -14.23 10.79 -0.56
CA SER A 39 -14.06 10.35 0.84
C SER A 39 -12.59 10.04 1.15
N PRO A 40 -11.71 11.05 1.22
CA PRO A 40 -10.26 10.87 1.42
C PRO A 40 -9.92 10.10 2.69
N GLN A 41 -10.79 10.15 3.70
CA GLN A 41 -10.65 9.41 4.95
C GLN A 41 -10.57 7.89 4.73
N THR A 42 -11.26 7.35 3.73
CA THR A 42 -11.22 5.91 3.41
C THR A 42 -9.91 5.45 2.75
N ASN A 43 -9.12 6.38 2.19
CA ASN A 43 -7.77 6.12 1.68
C ASN A 43 -6.66 6.67 2.62
N GLY A 44 -7.05 7.28 3.74
CA GLY A 44 -6.13 8.02 4.61
C GLY A 44 -5.04 7.15 5.25
N ILE A 45 -5.23 5.84 5.32
CA ILE A 45 -4.22 4.89 5.81
C ILE A 45 -3.10 4.76 4.77
N CYS A 46 -3.42 4.44 3.52
CA CYS A 46 -2.43 4.33 2.44
C CYS A 46 -1.70 5.66 2.22
N GLU A 47 -2.41 6.78 2.21
CA GLU A 47 -1.79 8.10 2.09
C GLU A 47 -0.83 8.42 3.24
N ARG A 48 -1.20 8.04 4.48
CA ARG A 48 -0.34 8.24 5.65
C ARG A 48 0.89 7.35 5.56
N PHE A 49 0.71 6.08 5.19
CA PHE A 49 1.81 5.15 4.97
C PHE A 49 2.78 5.68 3.90
N HIS A 50 2.27 6.13 2.74
CA HIS A 50 3.09 6.70 1.68
C HIS A 50 3.90 7.93 2.13
N ARG A 51 3.34 8.79 2.97
CA ARG A 51 4.10 9.89 3.58
C ARG A 51 5.17 9.38 4.54
N THR A 52 4.85 8.40 5.37
CA THR A 52 5.78 7.82 6.34
C THR A 52 6.96 7.12 5.67
N ILE A 53 6.72 6.22 4.71
CA ILE A 53 7.79 5.52 3.97
C ILE A 53 8.67 6.50 3.18
N LEU A 54 8.09 7.56 2.60
CA LEU A 54 8.86 8.60 1.93
C LEU A 54 9.82 9.31 2.88
N GLN A 55 9.34 9.73 4.05
CA GLN A 55 10.11 10.52 5.02
C GLN A 55 11.13 9.67 5.78
N GLU A 56 10.75 8.47 6.20
CA GLU A 56 11.55 7.64 7.09
C GLU A 56 12.48 6.69 6.33
N PHE A 57 12.06 6.19 5.16
CA PHE A 57 12.87 5.28 4.36
C PHE A 57 13.50 5.98 3.16
N TYR A 58 12.74 6.32 2.11
CA TYR A 58 13.32 6.72 0.82
C TYR A 58 14.24 7.93 0.90
N GLN A 59 13.83 9.00 1.60
CA GLN A 59 14.67 10.19 1.78
C GLN A 59 15.96 9.90 2.57
N VAL A 60 15.94 8.94 3.50
CA VAL A 60 17.10 8.59 4.32
C VAL A 60 18.02 7.64 3.54
N ALA A 61 17.46 6.60 2.95
CA ALA A 61 18.12 5.59 2.14
C ALA A 61 18.95 6.24 1.01
N PHE A 62 18.29 7.04 0.17
CA PHE A 62 18.94 7.68 -0.98
C PHE A 62 19.95 8.78 -0.62
N ARG A 63 19.96 9.27 0.63
CA ARG A 63 21.03 10.16 1.13
C ARG A 63 22.24 9.39 1.65
N LYS A 64 22.06 8.17 2.16
CA LYS A 64 23.11 7.39 2.82
C LYS A 64 23.80 6.40 1.91
N LYS A 65 23.10 5.87 0.90
CA LYS A 65 23.54 4.77 0.06
C LYS A 65 23.18 5.05 -1.39
N LEU A 66 24.14 4.83 -2.29
CA LEU A 66 23.87 4.79 -3.72
C LEU A 66 23.47 3.36 -4.09
N TYR A 67 22.26 3.19 -4.61
CA TYR A 67 21.75 1.89 -5.04
C TYR A 67 22.09 1.68 -6.52
N GLY A 68 22.82 0.61 -6.83
CA GLY A 68 23.19 0.24 -8.20
C GLY A 68 22.15 -0.64 -8.91
N ASP A 69 21.29 -1.29 -8.14
CA ASP A 69 20.26 -2.22 -8.60
C ASP A 69 19.04 -2.16 -7.67
N LEU A 70 17.92 -2.72 -8.15
CA LEU A 70 16.65 -2.72 -7.42
C LEU A 70 16.65 -3.70 -6.25
N ASP A 71 17.36 -4.84 -6.36
CA ASP A 71 17.37 -5.89 -5.34
C ASP A 71 17.99 -5.40 -4.03
N THR A 72 19.03 -4.58 -4.14
CA THR A 72 19.68 -3.94 -3.00
C THR A 72 18.76 -2.93 -2.32
N LEU A 73 17.95 -2.20 -3.09
CA LEU A 73 16.94 -1.29 -2.52
C LEU A 73 15.80 -2.07 -1.87
N GLN A 74 15.35 -3.15 -2.50
CA GLN A 74 14.30 -4.02 -2.00
C GLN A 74 14.69 -4.65 -0.66
N SER A 75 15.93 -5.13 -0.52
CA SER A 75 16.43 -5.73 0.72
C SER A 75 16.37 -4.74 1.90
N ASP A 76 16.87 -3.52 1.70
CA ASP A 76 16.82 -2.47 2.73
C ASP A 76 15.35 -2.06 3.03
N LEU A 77 14.48 -2.06 2.02
CA LEU A 77 13.06 -1.76 2.19
C LEU A 77 12.34 -2.84 3.00
N ASP A 78 12.64 -4.12 2.75
CA ASP A 78 12.05 -5.24 3.46
C ASP A 78 12.42 -5.21 4.95
N GLU A 79 13.69 -4.92 5.27
CA GLU A 79 14.13 -4.69 6.65
C GLU A 79 13.39 -3.53 7.30
N TRP A 80 13.26 -2.40 6.59
CA TRP A 80 12.51 -1.25 7.09
C TRP A 80 11.03 -1.57 7.31
N LEU A 81 10.41 -2.34 6.41
CA LEU A 81 9.01 -2.78 6.52
C LEU A 81 8.81 -3.72 7.72
N ALA A 82 9.76 -4.62 7.98
CA ALA A 82 9.71 -5.51 9.14
C ALA A 82 9.69 -4.69 10.44
N HIS A 83 10.58 -3.69 10.54
CA HIS A 83 10.59 -2.76 11.67
C HIS A 83 9.31 -1.90 11.72
N TYR A 84 8.84 -1.35 10.59
CA TYR A 84 7.63 -0.53 10.51
C TYR A 84 6.39 -1.29 11.03
N ASN A 85 6.26 -2.57 10.68
CA ASN A 85 5.09 -3.38 11.00
C ASN A 85 5.12 -3.96 12.43
N ASN A 86 6.32 -4.24 12.98
CA ASN A 86 6.42 -5.00 14.22
C ASN A 86 7.02 -4.23 15.41
N GLU A 87 7.79 -3.16 15.15
CA GLU A 87 8.60 -2.49 16.19
C GLU A 87 8.31 -0.98 16.28
N ARG A 88 7.96 -0.34 15.17
CA ARG A 88 7.70 1.09 15.11
C ARG A 88 6.48 1.43 15.97
N THR A 89 6.70 2.25 16.99
CA THR A 89 5.60 2.76 17.81
C THR A 89 4.63 3.58 16.94
N HIS A 90 3.36 3.18 16.92
CA HIS A 90 2.30 4.00 16.36
C HIS A 90 2.05 5.15 17.34
N GLN A 91 2.83 6.22 17.23
CA GLN A 91 2.55 7.45 17.97
C GLN A 91 1.20 7.99 17.51
N GLY A 92 0.13 7.58 18.20
CA GLY A 92 -1.04 8.41 18.37
C GLY A 92 -0.56 9.74 18.95
N LYS A 93 -0.96 10.84 18.32
CA LYS A 93 -0.68 12.20 18.80
C LYS A 93 -0.82 12.27 20.33
N MET A 94 0.19 12.82 21.01
CA MET A 94 -0.07 13.60 22.24
C MET A 94 -0.94 14.80 21.87
#